data_AF-A0A2A4V703-F1
#
_entry.id   AF-A0A2A4V703-F1
#
_cell.length_a   1.000
_cell.length_b   1.000
_cell.length_c   1.000
_cell.angle_alpha   90.00
_cell.angle_beta   90.00
_cell.angle_gamma   90.00
#
_symmetry.space_group_name_H-M   'P 1'
#
loop_
_entity.id
_entity.type
_entity.pdbx_description
1 polymer ?
#
loop_
_entity_poly.entity_id
_entity_poly.type
_entity_poly.pdbx_seq_one_letter_code
_entity_poly.pdbx_strand_id
1 'polypeptide(L)'
;MAIPAFNRGTAAGDGNGDTLRTTGNKLQQLTTDTTNAAAALIQVSAGDDVAGRVLTTDRLSEHVVNANGEYWKYPDGKLICTSTNGGVSGLAVAPDNTFVGSANTFPFPFFGEPRITCNGRVRSAGNIEIGPIQVNNHTPTVYTLMFRNNSNQVAEDIVEVSIIAIGNWK
;
A
#
# COMPACT_ATOMS: atom_id res chain seq x y z
N MET A 1 -26.03 82.59 0.48
CA MET A 1 -25.96 81.51 -0.52
C MET A 1 -25.06 80.43 0.07
N ALA A 2 -25.64 79.38 0.66
CA ALA A 2 -24.90 78.36 1.40
C ALA A 2 -24.86 77.06 0.59
N ILE A 3 -23.67 76.49 0.45
CA ILE A 3 -23.42 75.21 -0.22
C ILE A 3 -23.84 74.08 0.74
N PRO A 4 -24.63 73.07 0.33
CA PRO A 4 -25.00 71.99 1.24
C PRO A 4 -23.79 71.08 1.51
N ALA A 5 -23.59 70.73 2.78
CA ALA A 5 -22.56 69.79 3.20
C ALA A 5 -22.89 68.38 2.71
N PHE A 6 -21.95 67.76 1.99
CA PHE A 6 -22.00 66.34 1.64
C PHE A 6 -21.86 65.50 2.92
N ASN A 7 -22.89 64.72 3.24
CA ASN A 7 -22.84 63.74 4.32
C ASN A 7 -21.92 62.59 3.87
N ARG A 8 -20.69 62.52 4.39
CA ARG A 8 -19.85 61.33 4.20
C ARG A 8 -20.46 60.20 5.03
N GLY A 9 -21.20 59.31 4.37
CA GLY A 9 -21.59 58.05 4.98
C GLY A 9 -20.36 57.39 5.60
N THR A 10 -20.48 56.99 6.86
CA THR A 10 -19.54 56.07 7.49
C THR A 10 -19.44 54.84 6.60
N ALA A 11 -18.30 54.64 5.96
CA ALA A 11 -18.01 53.39 5.27
C ALA A 11 -18.13 52.29 6.32
N ALA A 12 -19.12 51.40 6.15
CA ALA A 12 -19.20 50.18 6.91
C ALA A 12 -17.85 49.47 6.75
N GLY A 13 -17.14 49.27 7.85
CA GLY A 13 -15.93 48.46 7.87
C GLY A 13 -16.27 47.12 7.22
N ASP A 14 -15.62 46.85 6.11
CA ASP A 14 -15.70 45.60 5.40
C ASP A 14 -15.25 44.48 6.36
N GLY A 15 -16.20 43.68 6.82
CA GLY A 15 -15.99 42.53 7.72
C GLY A 15 -15.06 41.43 7.18
N ASN A 16 -14.32 41.70 6.10
CA ASN A 16 -13.30 40.85 5.51
C ASN A 16 -11.96 40.88 6.27
N GLY A 17 -11.65 41.96 6.99
CA GLY A 17 -10.38 42.08 7.71
C GLY A 17 -10.23 41.11 8.89
N ASP A 18 -11.35 40.79 9.56
CA ASP A 18 -11.38 39.92 10.74
C ASP A 18 -11.44 38.44 10.36
N THR A 19 -12.16 38.11 9.27
CA THR A 19 -12.21 36.75 8.71
C THR A 19 -10.86 36.31 8.16
N LEU A 20 -10.15 37.16 7.42
CA LEU A 20 -8.80 36.83 6.90
C LEU A 20 -7.78 36.59 8.01
N ARG A 21 -7.82 37.40 9.08
CA ARG A 21 -6.96 37.25 10.27
C ARG A 21 -7.28 35.99 11.06
N THR A 22 -8.56 35.63 11.19
CA THR A 22 -8.95 34.37 11.85
C THR A 22 -8.62 33.14 11.01
N THR A 23 -8.72 33.16 9.67
CA THR A 23 -8.20 32.07 8.83
C THR A 23 -6.68 31.97 8.85
N GLY A 24 -5.96 33.09 8.83
CA GLY A 24 -4.50 33.11 8.93
C GLY A 24 -3.99 32.51 10.24
N ASN A 25 -4.64 32.84 11.36
CA ASN A 25 -4.31 32.28 12.68
C ASN A 25 -4.64 30.79 12.78
N LYS A 26 -5.75 30.33 12.17
CA LYS A 26 -6.10 28.90 12.12
C LYS A 26 -5.11 28.07 11.29
N LEU A 27 -4.60 28.62 10.19
CA LEU A 27 -3.56 27.99 9.38
C LEU A 27 -2.23 27.88 10.13
N GLN A 28 -1.82 28.91 10.86
CA GLN A 28 -0.61 28.87 11.68
C GLN A 28 -0.74 27.87 12.83
N GLN A 29 -1.90 27.82 13.50
CA GLN A 29 -2.18 26.86 14.56
C GLN A 29 -2.17 25.41 14.05
N LEU A 30 -2.77 25.16 12.87
CA LEU A 30 -2.72 23.84 12.22
C LEU A 30 -1.28 23.42 11.88
N THR A 31 -0.43 24.37 11.48
CA THR A 31 0.99 24.12 11.18
C THR A 31 1.79 23.75 12.43
N THR A 32 1.52 24.42 13.56
CA THR A 32 2.15 24.13 14.86
C THR A 32 1.75 22.77 15.41
N ASP A 33 0.48 22.38 15.27
CA ASP A 33 -0.01 21.07 15.72
C ASP A 33 0.56 19.90 14.88
N THR A 34 0.74 20.10 13.57
CA THR A 34 1.42 19.10 12.70
C THR A 34 2.92 18.97 12.93
N THR A 35 3.57 19.90 13.64
CA THR A 35 5.01 19.77 13.96
C THR A 35 5.23 18.82 15.14
N ASN A 36 4.21 18.62 16.00
CA ASN A 36 4.29 17.78 17.19
C ASN A 36 3.70 16.38 17.02
N ALA A 37 2.93 16.14 15.95
CA ALA A 37 2.44 14.83 15.55
C ALA A 37 2.99 14.48 14.17
N ALA A 38 3.82 13.44 14.09
CA ALA A 38 4.32 12.92 12.83
C ALA A 38 3.17 12.51 11.89
N ALA A 39 2.75 13.42 10.99
CA ALA A 39 2.17 13.19 9.65
C ALA A 39 1.33 14.39 9.19
N ALA A 40 1.83 15.17 8.23
CA ALA A 40 1.00 15.79 7.19
C ALA A 40 1.89 16.32 6.05
N LEU A 41 2.12 15.49 5.04
CA LEU A 41 2.60 15.99 3.76
C LEU A 41 1.42 16.69 3.07
N ILE A 42 1.26 17.99 3.24
CA ILE A 42 0.33 18.78 2.43
C ILE A 42 1.09 19.25 1.19
N GLN A 43 1.14 18.44 0.13
CA GLN A 43 1.42 18.95 -1.21
C GLN A 43 0.09 19.42 -1.82
N VAL A 44 -0.24 20.72 -1.67
CA VAL A 44 -1.25 21.35 -2.53
C VAL A 44 -0.54 21.80 -3.81
N SER A 45 -0.75 21.09 -4.91
CA SER A 45 -0.42 21.64 -6.24
C SER A 45 -1.36 22.82 -6.49
N ALA A 46 -0.80 24.02 -6.56
CA ALA A 46 -1.55 25.24 -6.88
C ALA A 46 -2.23 25.06 -8.24
N GLY A 47 -3.57 25.01 -8.26
CA GLY A 47 -4.30 24.81 -9.52
C GLY A 47 -5.81 24.85 -9.39
N ASP A 48 -6.41 24.00 -8.56
CA ASP A 48 -7.87 23.86 -8.52
C ASP A 48 -8.40 23.83 -7.07
N ASP A 49 -9.40 24.68 -6.81
CA ASP A 49 -10.23 24.83 -5.61
C ASP A 49 -9.72 24.24 -4.27
N VAL A 50 -9.32 25.14 -3.37
CA VAL A 50 -9.12 24.90 -1.94
C VAL A 50 -10.49 24.78 -1.23
N ALA A 51 -11.36 23.88 -1.71
CA ALA A 51 -12.36 23.30 -0.84
C ALA A 51 -11.61 22.26 -0.01
N GLY A 52 -11.20 22.66 1.20
CA GLY A 52 -10.42 21.87 2.15
C GLY A 52 -11.00 20.49 2.44
N ARG A 53 -10.77 19.55 1.53
CA ARG A 53 -10.94 18.13 1.77
C ARG A 53 -9.75 17.70 2.61
N VAL A 54 -9.88 17.91 3.91
CA VAL A 54 -9.12 17.16 4.90
C VAL A 54 -9.33 15.70 4.54
N LEU A 55 -8.30 15.06 3.96
CA LEU A 55 -8.28 13.62 3.80
C LEU A 55 -8.23 13.06 5.22
N THR A 56 -9.40 12.76 5.75
CA THR A 56 -9.53 11.99 6.98
C THR A 56 -8.74 10.69 6.78
N THR A 57 -8.00 10.25 7.81
CA THR A 57 -7.10 9.09 7.75
C THR A 57 -7.81 7.80 7.34
N ASP A 58 -9.15 7.76 7.48
CA ASP A 58 -10.07 6.74 6.97
C ASP A 58 -10.18 6.70 5.43
N ARG A 59 -9.44 7.52 4.70
CA ARG A 59 -9.39 7.53 3.22
C ARG A 59 -8.00 7.33 2.65
N LEU A 60 -6.98 7.21 3.50
CA LEU A 60 -5.60 7.01 3.07
C LEU A 60 -5.27 5.53 3.06
N SER A 61 -4.65 5.07 1.98
CA SER A 61 -4.08 3.73 1.94
C SER A 61 -2.70 3.75 2.61
N GLU A 62 -2.40 2.77 3.45
CA GLU A 62 -1.07 2.59 4.06
C GLU A 62 -0.24 1.68 3.15
N HIS A 63 0.97 2.09 2.79
CA HIS A 63 1.94 1.27 2.05
C HIS A 63 3.20 1.07 2.88
N VAL A 64 3.66 -0.17 2.99
CA VAL A 64 4.87 -0.54 3.76
C VAL A 64 5.65 -1.62 3.02
N VAL A 65 6.98 -1.53 3.08
CA VAL A 65 7.94 -2.50 2.54
C VAL A 65 8.74 -3.10 3.69
N ASN A 66 8.93 -4.41 3.70
CA ASN A 66 9.72 -5.15 4.67
C ASN A 66 10.47 -6.33 4.03
N ALA A 67 11.16 -7.13 4.84
CA ALA A 67 11.97 -8.27 4.37
C ALA A 67 11.15 -9.37 3.67
N ASN A 68 9.84 -9.46 3.93
CA ASN A 68 8.96 -10.46 3.33
C ASN A 68 8.27 -9.94 2.05
N GLY A 69 8.46 -8.67 1.67
CA GLY A 69 7.82 -8.03 0.52
C GLY A 69 7.17 -6.70 0.90
N GLU A 70 6.07 -6.36 0.25
CA GLU A 70 5.35 -5.10 0.48
C GLU A 70 3.84 -5.30 0.54
N TYR A 71 3.14 -4.33 1.12
CA TYR A 71 1.70 -4.39 1.22
C TYR A 71 1.02 -3.02 1.18
N TRP A 72 -0.25 -3.03 0.76
CA TRP A 72 -1.17 -1.90 0.78
C TRP A 72 -2.41 -2.24 1.60
N LYS A 73 -2.68 -1.47 2.66
CA LYS A 73 -3.96 -1.50 3.37
C LYS A 73 -4.85 -0.39 2.82
N TYR A 74 -5.98 -0.77 2.27
CA TYR A 74 -6.99 0.16 1.82
C TYR A 74 -8.00 0.45 2.93
N PRO A 75 -8.58 1.66 2.97
CA PRO A 75 -9.50 2.02 4.04
C PRO A 75 -10.80 1.20 4.08
N ASP A 76 -11.20 0.65 2.94
CA ASP A 76 -12.34 -0.28 2.80
C ASP A 76 -12.10 -1.65 3.44
N GLY A 77 -10.91 -1.88 4.01
CA GLY A 77 -10.52 -3.13 4.65
C GLY A 77 -9.72 -4.06 3.75
N LYS A 78 -9.57 -3.76 2.45
CA LYS A 78 -8.79 -4.60 1.55
C LYS A 78 -7.30 -4.52 1.84
N LEU A 79 -6.64 -5.66 1.69
CA LEU A 79 -5.20 -5.83 1.80
C LEU A 79 -4.67 -6.43 0.51
N ILE A 80 -3.64 -5.82 -0.05
CA ILE A 80 -2.83 -6.40 -1.14
C ILE A 80 -1.43 -6.61 -0.60
N CYS A 81 -0.91 -7.82 -0.69
CA CYS A 81 0.47 -8.15 -0.43
C CYS A 81 1.15 -8.59 -1.71
N THR A 82 2.37 -8.14 -1.95
CA THR A 82 3.24 -8.65 -3.01
C THR A 82 4.57 -9.07 -2.40
N SER A 83 5.18 -10.09 -2.99
CA SER A 83 6.49 -10.57 -2.57
C SER A 83 7.17 -11.26 -3.74
N THR A 84 8.49 -11.12 -3.81
CA THR A 84 9.32 -11.90 -4.71
C THR A 84 10.27 -12.70 -3.86
N ASN A 85 10.15 -14.03 -3.91
CA ASN A 85 11.11 -14.93 -3.28
C ASN A 85 12.05 -15.48 -4.34
N GLY A 86 13.30 -15.73 -3.98
CA GLY A 86 14.27 -16.39 -4.84
C GLY A 86 15.16 -17.32 -4.02
N GLY A 87 15.82 -18.25 -4.70
CA GLY A 87 16.81 -19.12 -4.07
C GLY A 87 16.24 -20.14 -3.08
N VAL A 88 15.00 -20.59 -3.27
CA VAL A 88 14.45 -21.70 -2.47
C VAL A 88 15.12 -22.98 -2.96
N SER A 89 16.09 -23.44 -2.17
CA SER A 89 16.84 -24.68 -2.35
C SER A 89 16.43 -25.72 -1.31
N GLY A 90 16.70 -27.00 -1.56
CA GLY A 90 16.39 -28.08 -0.59
C GLY A 90 14.91 -28.47 -0.57
N LEU A 91 14.31 -28.58 -1.76
CA LEU A 91 12.90 -28.88 -1.94
C LEU A 91 12.60 -30.35 -1.62
N ALA A 92 11.50 -30.62 -0.90
CA ALA A 92 11.08 -31.98 -0.63
C ALA A 92 10.50 -32.60 -1.93
N VAL A 93 11.10 -33.72 -2.36
CA VAL A 93 10.69 -34.46 -3.56
C VAL A 93 9.45 -35.30 -3.24
N ALA A 94 8.35 -35.08 -3.96
CA ALA A 94 7.24 -36.02 -4.01
C ALA A 94 7.45 -37.03 -5.16
N PRO A 95 6.85 -38.24 -5.09
CA PRO A 95 7.06 -39.30 -6.08
C PRO A 95 6.65 -38.97 -7.52
N ASP A 96 5.87 -37.91 -7.76
CA ASP A 96 5.30 -37.52 -9.05
C ASP A 96 5.98 -36.31 -9.71
N ASN A 97 7.26 -36.06 -9.40
CA ASN A 97 8.01 -34.85 -9.79
C ASN A 97 7.37 -33.54 -9.30
N THR A 98 6.54 -33.62 -8.26
CA THR A 98 6.05 -32.47 -7.52
C THR A 98 7.03 -32.15 -6.40
N PHE A 99 7.31 -30.87 -6.21
CA PHE A 99 8.24 -30.38 -5.21
C PHE A 99 7.53 -29.35 -4.35
N VAL A 100 7.71 -29.45 -3.03
CA VAL A 100 7.13 -28.51 -2.07
C VAL A 100 8.25 -27.71 -1.41
N GLY A 101 8.12 -26.39 -1.50
CA GLY A 101 9.03 -25.44 -0.86
C GLY A 101 8.69 -25.19 0.60
N SER A 102 9.57 -24.43 1.25
CA SER A 102 9.38 -23.98 2.63
C SER A 102 8.17 -23.04 2.77
N ALA A 103 7.65 -22.93 3.99
CA ALA A 103 6.66 -21.93 4.33
C ALA A 103 7.27 -20.53 4.27
N ASN A 104 6.59 -19.63 3.57
CA ASN A 104 6.93 -18.22 3.43
C ASN A 104 5.89 -17.39 4.19
N THR A 105 6.32 -16.26 4.74
CA THR A 105 5.46 -15.37 5.54
C THR A 105 4.98 -14.21 4.67
N PHE A 106 3.71 -13.81 4.81
CA PHE A 106 3.23 -12.60 4.14
C PHE A 106 3.85 -11.33 4.77
N PRO A 107 3.99 -10.23 4.00
CA PRO A 107 4.39 -8.93 4.52
C PRO A 107 3.51 -8.42 5.67
N PHE A 108 2.22 -8.77 5.66
CA PHE A 108 1.24 -8.46 6.70
C PHE A 108 0.21 -9.60 6.81
N PRO A 109 -0.28 -9.93 8.02
CA PRO A 109 -1.29 -10.99 8.19
C PRO A 109 -2.67 -10.57 7.65
N PHE A 110 -3.35 -11.48 6.97
CA PHE A 110 -4.72 -11.29 6.52
C PHE A 110 -5.73 -11.54 7.65
N PHE A 111 -6.92 -10.93 7.53
CA PHE A 111 -8.13 -11.32 8.24
C PHE A 111 -8.92 -12.29 7.35
N GLY A 112 -8.78 -13.59 7.63
CA GLY A 112 -9.31 -14.68 6.79
C GLY A 112 -8.35 -15.11 5.68
N GLU A 113 -8.77 -16.08 4.88
CA GLU A 113 -7.94 -16.64 3.80
C GLU A 113 -7.85 -15.69 2.60
N PRO A 114 -6.63 -15.31 2.16
CA PRO A 114 -6.44 -14.50 0.97
C PRO A 114 -6.61 -15.30 -0.32
N ARG A 115 -6.90 -14.59 -1.41
CA ARG A 115 -6.75 -15.13 -2.77
C ARG A 115 -5.33 -14.87 -3.24
N ILE A 116 -4.63 -15.92 -3.67
CA ILE A 116 -3.22 -15.84 -4.02
C ILE A 116 -3.02 -16.26 -5.47
N THR A 117 -2.23 -15.48 -6.20
CA THR A 117 -1.70 -15.82 -7.52
C THR A 117 -0.19 -15.76 -7.48
N CYS A 118 0.45 -16.70 -8.16
CA CYS A 118 1.90 -16.77 -8.23
C CYS A 118 2.37 -17.07 -9.65
N ASN A 119 3.57 -16.57 -9.98
CA ASN A 119 4.29 -16.92 -11.20
C ASN A 119 5.78 -16.96 -10.86
N GLY A 120 6.55 -17.81 -11.52
CA GLY A 120 7.98 -17.85 -11.32
C GLY A 120 8.71 -18.78 -12.26
N ARG A 121 10.00 -18.92 -11.97
CA ARG A 121 10.99 -19.63 -12.74
C ARG A 121 11.66 -20.67 -11.86
N VAL A 122 11.81 -21.88 -12.39
CA VAL A 122 12.46 -23.00 -11.72
C VAL A 122 13.72 -23.38 -12.48
N ARG A 123 14.73 -23.91 -11.77
CA ARG A 123 15.91 -24.51 -12.39
C ARG A 123 15.77 -26.03 -12.36
N SER A 124 15.94 -26.66 -13.51
CA SER A 124 15.87 -28.10 -13.70
C SER A 124 17.02 -28.55 -14.60
N ALA A 125 17.88 -29.43 -14.08
CA ALA A 125 19.07 -29.93 -14.79
C ALA A 125 19.92 -28.80 -15.40
N GLY A 126 20.17 -27.73 -14.64
CA GLY A 126 20.90 -26.54 -15.09
C GLY A 126 20.14 -25.57 -16.02
N ASN A 127 18.94 -25.91 -16.49
CA ASN A 127 18.12 -25.03 -17.34
C ASN A 127 17.08 -24.26 -16.53
N ILE A 128 16.79 -23.01 -16.94
CA ILE A 128 15.72 -22.21 -16.33
C ILE A 128 14.45 -22.38 -17.14
N GLU A 129 13.38 -22.81 -16.48
CA GLU A 129 12.07 -23.06 -17.09
C GLU A 129 11.00 -22.23 -16.39
N ILE A 130 10.00 -21.78 -17.16
CA ILE A 130 8.75 -21.28 -16.60
C ILE A 130 7.90 -22.51 -16.26
N GLY A 131 7.85 -22.85 -14.97
CA GLY A 131 7.13 -24.00 -14.47
C GLY A 131 5.75 -23.64 -13.92
N PRO A 132 4.81 -24.60 -13.82
CA PRO A 132 3.57 -24.42 -13.10
C PRO A 132 3.85 -24.32 -11.60
N ILE A 133 4.08 -23.10 -11.10
CA ILE A 133 4.14 -22.81 -9.67
C ILE A 133 2.73 -22.56 -9.15
N GLN A 134 2.42 -23.19 -8.02
CA GLN A 134 1.13 -23.09 -7.35
C GLN A 134 1.34 -22.86 -5.86
N VAL A 135 0.34 -22.27 -5.21
CA VAL A 135 0.28 -22.26 -3.75
C VAL A 135 -0.43 -23.54 -3.31
N ASN A 136 0.27 -24.38 -2.55
CA ASN A 136 -0.25 -25.69 -2.11
C ASN A 136 -1.13 -25.56 -0.86
N ASN A 137 -0.63 -24.82 0.13
CA ASN A 137 -1.34 -24.54 1.37
C ASN A 137 -1.05 -23.10 1.81
N HIS A 138 -2.02 -22.47 2.44
CA HIS A 138 -1.87 -21.12 2.97
C HIS A 138 -2.80 -20.90 4.16
N THR A 139 -2.37 -20.01 5.03
CA THR A 139 -3.15 -19.46 6.14
C THR A 139 -3.15 -17.94 5.99
N PRO A 140 -3.79 -17.20 6.90
CA PRO A 140 -3.72 -15.74 6.86
C PRO A 140 -2.30 -15.18 7.09
N THR A 141 -1.33 -15.98 7.54
CA THR A 141 0.02 -15.51 7.89
C THR A 141 1.12 -16.08 6.99
N VAL A 142 0.93 -17.29 6.46
CA VAL A 142 1.96 -18.01 5.71
C VAL A 142 1.40 -18.69 4.46
N TYR A 143 2.26 -18.97 3.50
CA TYR A 143 1.95 -19.75 2.30
C TYR A 143 3.11 -20.67 1.95
N THR A 144 2.80 -21.82 1.38
CA THR A 144 3.80 -22.77 0.85
C THR A 144 3.69 -22.83 -0.67
N LEU A 145 4.84 -22.77 -1.34
CA LEU A 145 4.91 -22.91 -2.78
C LEU A 145 5.10 -24.36 -3.16
N MET A 146 4.49 -24.75 -4.26
CA MET A 146 4.68 -26.03 -4.91
C MET A 146 4.93 -25.78 -6.38
N PHE A 147 5.73 -26.64 -6.99
CA PHE A 147 5.87 -26.64 -8.42
C PHE A 147 6.01 -28.07 -8.91
N ARG A 148 5.60 -28.30 -10.15
CA ARG A 148 5.78 -29.58 -10.83
C ARG A 148 6.82 -29.41 -11.91
N ASN A 149 7.81 -30.31 -11.94
CA ASN A 149 8.74 -30.36 -13.04
C ASN A 149 8.06 -31.06 -14.23
N ASN A 150 8.06 -30.41 -15.40
CA ASN A 150 7.52 -31.00 -16.64
C ASN A 150 8.52 -31.95 -17.30
N SER A 151 9.79 -31.82 -16.95
CA SER A 151 10.85 -32.73 -17.31
C SER A 151 10.90 -33.82 -16.24
N ASN A 152 11.10 -35.10 -16.59
CA ASN A 152 11.35 -36.20 -15.63
C ASN A 152 12.70 -36.06 -14.90
N GLN A 153 13.09 -34.83 -14.62
CA GLN A 153 14.34 -34.41 -14.02
C GLN A 153 14.05 -33.91 -12.61
N VAL A 154 15.03 -34.02 -11.73
CA VAL A 154 14.91 -33.44 -10.40
C VAL A 154 14.99 -31.92 -10.58
N ALA A 155 13.95 -31.19 -10.17
CA ALA A 155 14.09 -29.75 -10.10
C ALA A 155 15.04 -29.41 -8.95
N GLU A 156 15.98 -28.52 -9.24
CA GLU A 156 17.08 -28.23 -8.34
C GLU A 156 16.66 -27.12 -7.38
N ASP A 157 16.14 -26.00 -7.91
CA ASP A 157 15.85 -24.80 -7.15
C ASP A 157 14.69 -23.97 -7.74
N ILE A 158 14.00 -23.19 -6.90
CA ILE A 158 13.18 -22.06 -7.37
C ILE A 158 14.11 -20.86 -7.55
N VAL A 159 14.29 -20.42 -8.80
CA VAL A 159 15.14 -19.27 -9.13
C VAL A 159 14.49 -17.99 -8.62
N GLU A 160 13.22 -17.80 -8.95
CA GLU A 160 12.44 -16.63 -8.58
C GLU A 160 10.95 -16.97 -8.64
N VAL A 161 10.17 -16.41 -7.72
CA VAL A 161 8.71 -16.49 -7.71
C VAL A 161 8.16 -15.16 -7.23
N SER A 162 7.28 -14.58 -8.02
CA SER A 162 6.49 -13.41 -7.66
C SER A 162 5.10 -13.87 -7.23
N ILE A 163 4.64 -13.32 -6.11
CA ILE A 163 3.30 -13.58 -5.58
C ILE A 163 2.53 -12.28 -5.43
N ILE A 164 1.21 -12.39 -5.64
CA ILE A 164 0.24 -11.36 -5.29
C ILE A 164 -0.84 -12.05 -4.46
N ALA A 165 -1.10 -11.55 -3.27
CA ALA A 165 -2.14 -12.01 -2.37
C ALA A 165 -3.11 -10.87 -2.06
N ILE A 166 -4.42 -11.15 -2.16
CA ILE A 166 -5.48 -10.17 -1.97
C ILE A 166 -6.47 -10.72 -0.95
N GLY A 167 -6.77 -9.93 0.08
CA GLY A 167 -7.70 -10.29 1.15
C GLY A 167 -8.13 -9.05 1.93
N ASN A 168 -8.39 -9.22 3.23
CA ASN A 168 -8.74 -8.12 4.13
C ASN A 168 -7.72 -8.01 5.29
N TRP A 169 -7.64 -6.85 5.93
CA TRP A 169 -6.82 -6.63 7.14
C TRP A 169 -7.64 -6.31 8.40
N LYS A 170 -8.95 -6.12 8.27
CA LYS A 170 -9.92 -5.89 9.34
C LYS A 170 -11.27 -6.49 9.00
#